data_AF-A0A1H6FA35-F1
#
_entry.id   AF-A0A1H6FA35-F1
#
_cell.length_a   1.000
_cell.length_b   1.000
_cell.length_c   1.000
_cell.angle_alpha   90.00
_cell.angle_beta   90.00
_cell.angle_gamma   90.00
#
_symmetry.space_group_name_H-M   'P 1'
#
loop_
_entity.id
_entity.type
_entity.pdbx_description
1 polymer ?
#
loop_
_entity_poly.entity_id
_entity_poly.type
_entity_poly.pdbx_seq_one_letter_code
_entity_poly.pdbx_strand_id
1 'polypeptide(L)'
;MLAFSVLGLGVVITTSGLTYRYTLMLICRLPAHSFWYQVAVFMTGFLFTPIVPTITGRASIIGPILTDMYKGLDHKTQHNSRTTSMLYSSGQDSLNYLSAIFLTSAPANFMIFGMLPVQEQQAFQFLYWAYAASVTGLIMLVMYFILSALFFHSYHKIIIDQSSVRKELNLLGKMNWHEWLALVGIMILALGIATSSIHKIKVPFLAFSVFFVLLFVGVLTREQFTKKIDWAFLFLLGCLIGVLATMNHLGIDKLLMHNLSWLGEYMRHDFNSFVLILSGVILLVRFFIPLNSGILIFAYRLITAWRMPAGLHRGWSVLLF
;
A
#
# COMPACT_ATOMS: atom_id res chain seq x y z
N MET A 1 6.55 -2.93 -16.11
CA MET A 1 7.90 -2.94 -15.51
C MET A 1 7.87 -2.63 -14.03
N LEU A 2 7.36 -1.46 -13.60
CA LEU A 2 7.35 -1.09 -12.18
C LEU A 2 6.61 -2.11 -11.29
N ALA A 3 5.35 -2.43 -11.61
CA ALA A 3 4.55 -3.39 -10.84
C ALA A 3 5.24 -4.76 -10.70
N PHE A 4 5.76 -5.30 -11.81
CA PHE A 4 6.52 -6.57 -11.81
C PHE A 4 7.74 -6.54 -10.88
N SER A 5 8.53 -5.47 -10.94
CA SER A 5 9.76 -5.35 -10.16
C SER A 5 9.45 -5.22 -8.67
N VAL A 6 8.43 -4.43 -8.32
CA VAL A 6 8.01 -4.20 -6.93
C VAL A 6 7.43 -5.49 -6.31
N LEU A 7 6.63 -6.25 -7.08
CA LEU A 7 6.18 -7.58 -6.66
C LEU A 7 7.34 -8.54 -6.39
N GLY A 8 8.28 -8.61 -7.32
CA GLY A 8 9.45 -9.46 -7.22
C GLY A 8 10.32 -9.12 -6.01
N LEU A 9 10.56 -7.84 -5.77
CA LEU A 9 11.27 -7.36 -4.58
C LEU A 9 10.54 -7.71 -3.29
N GLY A 10 9.21 -7.58 -3.26
CA GLY A 10 8.41 -8.04 -2.13
C GLY A 10 8.64 -9.52 -1.81
N VAL A 11 8.70 -10.39 -2.83
CA VAL A 11 9.01 -11.81 -2.65
C VAL A 11 10.42 -12.02 -2.11
N VAL A 12 11.43 -11.31 -2.63
CA VAL A 12 12.82 -11.38 -2.11
C VAL A 12 12.85 -11.08 -0.61
N ILE A 13 12.18 -10.02 -0.18
CA ILE A 13 12.18 -9.57 1.22
C ILE A 13 11.53 -10.61 2.12
N THR A 14 10.35 -11.09 1.74
CA THR A 14 9.61 -12.09 2.53
C THR A 14 10.29 -13.45 2.60
N THR A 15 11.01 -13.84 1.56
CA THR A 15 11.70 -15.14 1.50
C THR A 15 13.08 -15.12 2.14
N SER A 16 13.73 -13.95 2.22
CA SER A 16 15.10 -13.84 2.73
C SER A 16 15.25 -14.14 4.23
N GLY A 17 14.17 -14.05 5.03
CA GLY A 17 14.22 -14.09 6.49
C GLY A 17 14.33 -12.71 7.15
N LEU A 18 14.61 -11.66 6.36
CA LEU A 18 14.79 -10.29 6.85
C LEU A 18 13.55 -9.78 7.62
N THR A 19 12.35 -10.07 7.12
CA THR A 19 11.09 -9.72 7.77
C THR A 19 10.94 -10.36 9.15
N TYR A 20 11.33 -11.63 9.28
CA TYR A 20 11.24 -12.35 10.55
C TYR A 20 12.24 -11.80 11.58
N ARG A 21 13.50 -11.55 11.14
CA ARG A 21 14.52 -10.89 11.96
C ARG A 21 14.08 -9.49 12.43
N TYR A 22 13.52 -8.69 11.54
CA TYR A 22 12.99 -7.35 11.86
C TYR A 22 11.92 -7.43 12.96
N THR A 23 11.03 -8.41 12.88
CA THR A 23 9.96 -8.63 13.84
C THR A 23 10.47 -8.91 15.25
N LEU A 24 11.40 -9.86 15.40
CA LEU A 24 11.99 -10.18 16.70
C LEU A 24 12.73 -8.97 17.29
N MET A 25 13.47 -8.22 16.45
CA MET A 25 14.12 -6.98 16.89
C MET A 25 13.14 -5.91 17.35
N LEU A 26 11.99 -5.80 16.70
CA LEU A 26 10.93 -4.86 17.03
C LEU A 26 10.30 -5.22 18.38
N ILE A 27 9.95 -6.49 18.62
CA ILE A 27 9.42 -6.98 19.90
C ILE A 27 10.41 -6.72 21.06
N CYS A 28 11.72 -6.89 20.82
CA CYS A 28 12.75 -6.66 21.83
C CYS A 28 13.00 -5.18 22.18
N ARG A 29 12.68 -4.24 21.28
CA ARG A 29 12.93 -2.81 21.51
C ARG A 29 11.74 -2.05 22.05
N LEU A 30 10.54 -2.60 21.93
CA LEU A 30 9.32 -1.89 22.31
C LEU A 30 9.12 -1.87 23.84
N PRO A 31 8.56 -0.77 24.38
CA PRO A 31 8.10 -0.74 25.75
C PRO A 31 7.02 -1.79 25.97
N ALA A 32 6.99 -2.35 27.18
CA ALA A 32 6.05 -3.38 27.62
C ALA A 32 4.61 -2.83 27.80
N HIS A 33 4.01 -2.26 26.74
CA HIS A 33 2.70 -1.61 26.81
C HIS A 33 1.95 -1.75 25.48
N SER A 34 0.67 -2.11 25.53
CA SER A 34 -0.13 -2.52 24.37
C SER A 34 -0.22 -1.47 23.26
N PHE A 35 -0.23 -0.18 23.62
CA PHE A 35 -0.19 0.93 22.65
C PHE A 35 1.04 0.86 21.73
N TRP A 36 2.23 0.61 22.28
CA TRP A 36 3.46 0.60 21.49
C TRP A 36 3.51 -0.59 20.55
N TYR A 37 2.97 -1.74 20.97
CA TYR A 37 2.81 -2.90 20.10
C TYR A 37 1.83 -2.62 18.95
N GLN A 38 0.70 -1.96 19.23
CA GLN A 38 -0.24 -1.55 18.19
C GLN A 38 0.42 -0.61 17.17
N VAL A 39 1.07 0.46 17.65
CA VAL A 39 1.78 1.42 16.80
C VAL A 39 2.83 0.70 15.96
N ALA A 40 3.59 -0.21 16.55
CA ALA A 40 4.67 -0.89 15.86
C ALA A 40 4.17 -1.86 14.79
N VAL A 41 3.09 -2.62 15.05
CA VAL A 41 2.44 -3.47 14.04
C VAL A 41 1.91 -2.62 12.89
N PHE A 42 1.20 -1.54 13.22
CA PHE A 42 0.63 -0.65 12.22
C PHE A 42 1.70 0.01 11.34
N MET A 43 2.75 0.55 11.97
CA MET A 43 3.87 1.19 11.28
C MET A 43 4.71 0.19 10.48
N THR A 44 4.76 -1.07 10.89
CA THR A 44 5.41 -2.13 10.10
C THR A 44 4.67 -2.34 8.79
N GLY A 45 3.35 -2.42 8.81
CA GLY A 45 2.55 -2.46 7.58
C GLY A 45 2.76 -1.23 6.72
N PHE A 46 2.78 -0.03 7.32
CA PHE A 46 3.08 1.21 6.62
C PHE A 46 4.44 1.18 5.91
N LEU A 47 5.50 0.72 6.58
CA LEU A 47 6.86 0.67 6.02
C LEU A 47 6.94 -0.29 4.82
N PHE A 48 6.24 -1.43 4.87
CA PHE A 48 6.21 -2.40 3.78
C PHE A 48 5.22 -2.05 2.68
N THR A 49 4.28 -1.15 2.92
CA THR A 49 3.25 -0.71 1.94
C THR A 49 3.81 -0.20 0.61
N PRO A 50 4.83 0.69 0.58
CA PRO A 50 5.42 1.14 -0.69
C PRO A 50 6.19 0.06 -1.44
N ILE A 51 6.68 -0.96 -0.72
CA ILE A 51 7.58 -1.99 -1.26
C ILE A 51 6.80 -3.22 -1.75
N VAL A 52 5.70 -3.57 -1.07
CA VAL A 52 4.91 -4.77 -1.34
C VAL A 52 3.55 -4.34 -1.89
N PRO A 53 3.30 -4.50 -3.19
CA PRO A 53 2.23 -3.80 -3.88
C PRO A 53 0.87 -4.49 -3.73
N THR A 54 0.86 -5.72 -3.22
CA THR A 54 -0.35 -6.53 -3.02
C THR A 54 -0.70 -6.64 -1.55
N ILE A 55 -1.99 -6.48 -1.24
CA ILE A 55 -2.54 -6.70 0.11
C ILE A 55 -2.20 -8.10 0.61
N THR A 56 -2.32 -9.12 -0.25
CA THR A 56 -1.98 -10.53 0.06
C THR A 56 -0.51 -10.70 0.42
N GLY A 57 0.40 -10.11 -0.37
CA GLY A 57 1.83 -10.07 -0.05
C GLY A 57 2.12 -9.39 1.29
N ARG A 58 1.47 -8.26 1.58
CA ARG A 58 1.62 -7.58 2.88
C ARG A 58 1.03 -8.41 4.03
N ALA A 59 -0.09 -9.09 3.81
CA ALA A 59 -0.67 -9.99 4.79
C ALA A 59 0.26 -11.17 5.11
N SER A 60 0.99 -11.70 4.11
CA SER A 60 2.00 -12.75 4.32
C SER A 60 3.19 -12.29 5.17
N ILE A 61 3.44 -10.98 5.23
CA ILE A 61 4.43 -10.35 6.12
C ILE A 61 3.86 -10.19 7.52
N ILE A 62 2.70 -9.53 7.64
CA ILE A 62 2.13 -9.16 8.95
C ILE A 62 1.54 -10.37 9.68
N GLY A 63 1.05 -11.38 8.96
CA GLY A 63 0.43 -12.57 9.55
C GLY A 63 1.34 -13.31 10.54
N PRO A 64 2.56 -13.71 10.14
CA PRO A 64 3.54 -14.29 11.05
C PRO A 64 3.88 -13.36 12.23
N ILE A 65 3.99 -12.05 12.00
CA ILE A 65 4.25 -11.04 13.04
C ILE A 65 3.20 -11.08 14.12
N LEU A 66 1.93 -10.98 13.73
CA LEU A 66 0.80 -11.05 14.65
C LEU A 66 0.77 -12.39 15.39
N THR A 67 1.08 -13.48 14.70
CA THR A 67 1.08 -14.83 15.27
C THR A 67 2.16 -15.00 16.33
N ASP A 68 3.39 -14.57 16.04
CA ASP A 68 4.51 -14.72 16.97
C ASP A 68 4.42 -13.71 18.12
N MET A 69 3.90 -12.50 17.85
CA MET A 69 3.53 -11.56 18.90
C MET A 69 2.48 -12.18 19.83
N TYR A 70 1.40 -12.77 19.29
CA TYR A 70 0.36 -13.41 20.08
C TYR A 70 0.90 -14.53 20.98
N LYS A 71 1.78 -15.39 20.45
CA LYS A 71 2.45 -16.44 21.24
C LYS A 71 3.32 -15.89 22.37
N GLY A 72 3.94 -14.72 22.17
CA GLY A 72 4.79 -14.07 23.17
C GLY A 72 4.05 -13.29 24.25
N LEU A 73 2.74 -13.07 24.11
CA LEU A 73 1.91 -12.40 25.12
C LEU A 73 1.72 -13.29 26.36
N ASP A 74 1.61 -12.67 27.54
CA ASP A 74 1.18 -13.39 28.73
C ASP A 74 -0.25 -13.92 28.59
N HIS A 75 -0.56 -15.00 29.32
CA HIS A 75 -1.84 -15.68 29.25
C HIS A 75 -3.03 -14.74 29.53
N LYS A 76 -2.87 -13.77 30.44
CA LYS A 76 -3.95 -12.82 30.77
C LYS A 76 -4.26 -11.90 29.58
N THR A 77 -3.22 -11.42 28.88
CA THR A 77 -3.40 -10.61 27.67
C THR A 77 -3.92 -11.44 26.49
N GLN A 78 -3.52 -12.70 26.32
CA GLN A 78 -4.05 -13.58 25.27
C GLN A 78 -5.57 -13.79 25.37
N HIS A 79 -6.09 -13.95 26.59
CA HIS A 79 -7.52 -14.09 26.87
C HIS A 79 -8.28 -12.75 26.91
N ASN A 80 -7.58 -11.62 26.84
CA ASN A 80 -8.21 -10.30 26.73
C ASN A 80 -8.62 -10.05 25.27
N SER A 81 -9.87 -10.38 24.96
CA SER A 81 -10.46 -10.21 23.63
C SER A 81 -10.26 -8.80 23.05
N ARG A 82 -10.31 -7.74 23.88
CA ARG A 82 -10.12 -6.35 23.39
C ARG A 82 -8.69 -6.09 22.92
N THR A 83 -7.68 -6.57 23.65
CA THR A 83 -6.28 -6.34 23.28
C THR A 83 -5.88 -7.16 22.06
N THR A 84 -6.26 -8.44 22.04
CA THR A 84 -5.98 -9.32 20.90
C THR A 84 -6.68 -8.82 19.64
N SER A 85 -7.94 -8.36 19.75
CA SER A 85 -8.67 -7.76 18.63
C SER A 85 -8.03 -6.46 18.16
N MET A 86 -7.54 -5.61 19.06
CA MET A 86 -6.84 -4.36 18.73
C MET A 86 -5.52 -4.62 17.98
N LEU A 87 -4.73 -5.61 18.42
CA LEU A 87 -3.50 -5.96 17.73
C LEU A 87 -3.79 -6.55 16.34
N TYR A 88 -4.76 -7.45 16.24
CA TYR A 88 -5.15 -8.03 14.96
C TYR A 88 -5.71 -6.99 13.99
N SER A 89 -6.61 -6.11 14.45
CA SER A 89 -7.15 -5.02 13.64
C SER A 89 -6.03 -4.09 13.19
N SER A 90 -5.09 -3.71 14.06
CA SER A 90 -3.96 -2.87 13.67
C SER A 90 -3.10 -3.47 12.57
N GLY A 91 -2.90 -4.78 12.59
CA GLY A 91 -2.23 -5.48 11.51
C GLY A 91 -3.03 -5.45 10.23
N GLN A 92 -4.32 -5.78 10.25
CA GLN A 92 -5.18 -5.73 9.06
C GLN A 92 -5.35 -4.32 8.49
N ASP A 93 -5.60 -3.33 9.33
CA ASP A 93 -5.84 -1.95 8.94
C ASP A 93 -4.59 -1.39 8.27
N SER A 94 -3.40 -1.69 8.78
CA SER A 94 -2.15 -1.27 8.14
C SER A 94 -1.97 -1.77 6.70
N LEU A 95 -2.65 -2.87 6.31
CA LEU A 95 -2.62 -3.40 4.95
C LEU A 95 -3.47 -2.57 3.97
N ASN A 96 -4.55 -1.97 4.45
CA ASN A 96 -5.61 -1.38 3.63
C ASN A 96 -5.70 0.15 3.78
N TYR A 97 -5.59 0.65 5.00
CA TYR A 97 -5.85 2.05 5.35
C TYR A 97 -4.91 3.02 4.65
N LEU A 98 -3.67 2.59 4.40
CA LEU A 98 -2.62 3.39 3.78
C LEU A 98 -2.43 3.06 2.30
N SER A 99 -3.31 2.23 1.73
CA SER A 99 -3.19 1.75 0.35
C SER A 99 -3.41 2.82 -0.71
N ALA A 100 -4.04 3.95 -0.38
CA ALA A 100 -4.18 5.10 -1.29
C ALA A 100 -2.93 6.01 -1.30
N ILE A 101 -2.11 5.96 -0.24
CA ILE A 101 -0.99 6.91 -0.04
C ILE A 101 0.16 6.63 -1.01
N PHE A 102 0.43 5.36 -1.30
CA PHE A 102 1.53 4.97 -2.17
C PHE A 102 1.01 4.51 -3.53
N LEU A 103 1.60 5.02 -4.61
CA LEU A 103 1.20 4.64 -5.96
C LEU A 103 1.31 3.12 -6.19
N THR A 104 2.25 2.45 -5.52
CA THR A 104 2.50 1.02 -5.66
C THR A 104 1.59 0.14 -4.82
N SER A 105 0.85 0.67 -3.83
CA SER A 105 0.22 -0.17 -2.82
C SER A 105 -1.12 -0.80 -3.21
N ALA A 106 -1.70 -0.39 -4.34
CA ALA A 106 -2.91 -1.00 -4.86
C ALA A 106 -2.94 -1.01 -6.39
N PRO A 107 -3.52 -2.07 -7.01
CA PRO A 107 -3.84 -2.13 -8.44
C PRO A 107 -4.54 -0.87 -8.95
N ALA A 108 -5.50 -0.39 -8.17
CA ALA A 108 -6.31 0.78 -8.44
C ALA A 108 -5.48 2.04 -8.70
N ASN A 109 -4.40 2.24 -7.94
CA ASN A 109 -3.58 3.44 -8.03
C ASN A 109 -2.82 3.49 -9.36
N PHE A 110 -2.28 2.34 -9.81
CA PHE A 110 -1.67 2.23 -11.13
C PHE A 110 -2.66 2.51 -12.25
N MET A 111 -3.93 2.15 -12.05
CA MET A 111 -4.97 2.37 -13.03
C MET A 111 -5.33 3.84 -13.14
N ILE A 112 -5.59 4.51 -12.00
CA ILE A 112 -5.80 5.96 -11.94
C ILE A 112 -4.62 6.69 -12.58
N PHE A 113 -3.41 6.30 -12.24
CA PHE A 113 -2.19 6.85 -12.83
C PHE A 113 -2.12 6.64 -14.35
N GLY A 114 -2.48 5.45 -14.84
CA GLY A 114 -2.52 5.15 -16.28
C GLY A 114 -3.56 5.97 -17.06
N MET A 115 -4.59 6.49 -16.38
CA MET A 115 -5.64 7.33 -16.98
C MET A 115 -5.25 8.81 -17.05
N LEU A 116 -4.21 9.23 -16.33
CA LEU A 116 -3.72 10.61 -16.38
C LEU A 116 -3.11 10.94 -17.76
N PRO A 117 -3.17 12.21 -18.23
CA PRO A 117 -2.44 12.65 -19.41
C PRO A 117 -0.94 12.35 -19.32
N VAL A 118 -0.28 12.11 -20.45
CA VAL A 118 1.16 11.75 -20.50
C VAL A 118 2.04 12.79 -19.78
N GLN A 119 1.69 14.07 -19.88
CA GLN A 119 2.37 15.16 -19.20
C GLN A 119 2.22 15.07 -17.68
N GLU A 120 1.02 14.76 -17.19
CA GLU A 120 0.74 14.59 -15.76
C GLU A 120 1.38 13.29 -15.24
N GLN A 121 1.41 12.21 -16.02
CA GLN A 121 2.13 10.99 -15.65
C GLN A 121 3.63 11.26 -15.41
N GLN A 122 4.23 12.19 -16.15
CA GLN A 122 5.64 12.57 -15.94
C GLN A 122 5.84 13.44 -14.69
N ALA A 123 4.86 14.25 -14.29
CA ALA A 123 4.92 15.08 -13.09
C ALA A 123 4.52 14.32 -11.81
N PHE A 124 3.43 13.55 -11.86
CA PHE A 124 2.86 12.75 -10.77
C PHE A 124 3.57 11.40 -10.57
N GLN A 125 4.89 11.41 -10.56
CA GLN A 125 5.69 10.23 -10.22
C GLN A 125 5.51 9.84 -8.73
N PHE A 126 6.07 8.68 -8.35
CA PHE A 126 5.91 8.06 -7.02
C PHE A 126 5.99 9.04 -5.83
N LEU A 127 7.01 9.91 -5.80
CA LEU A 127 7.25 10.83 -4.69
C LEU A 127 6.20 11.95 -4.63
N TYR A 128 5.78 12.47 -5.79
CA TYR A 128 4.77 13.52 -5.86
C TYR A 128 3.38 12.99 -5.54
N TRP A 129 3.08 11.75 -5.95
CA TRP A 129 1.86 11.05 -5.51
C TRP A 129 1.80 10.93 -3.98
N ALA A 130 2.88 10.42 -3.37
CA ALA A 130 2.96 10.27 -1.93
C ALA A 130 2.87 11.62 -1.20
N TYR A 131 3.46 12.67 -1.76
CA TYR A 131 3.34 14.03 -1.23
C TYR A 131 1.91 14.55 -1.33
N ALA A 132 1.23 14.40 -2.47
CA ALA A 132 -0.15 14.81 -2.65
C ALA A 132 -1.09 14.05 -1.70
N ALA A 133 -0.87 12.75 -1.52
CA ALA A 133 -1.65 11.92 -0.60
C ALA A 133 -1.29 12.12 0.89
N SER A 134 -0.17 12.78 1.20
CA SER A 134 0.38 12.82 2.55
C SER A 134 -0.55 13.50 3.56
N VAL A 135 -1.25 14.56 3.14
CA VAL A 135 -2.17 15.31 4.01
C VAL A 135 -3.35 14.43 4.43
N THR A 136 -4.05 13.82 3.46
CA THR A 136 -5.14 12.87 3.75
C THR A 136 -4.62 11.66 4.50
N GLY A 137 -3.45 11.14 4.13
CA GLY A 137 -2.81 10.03 4.81
C GLY A 137 -2.53 10.31 6.28
N LEU A 138 -2.04 11.51 6.61
CA LEU A 138 -1.79 11.94 7.98
C LEU A 138 -3.10 12.08 8.77
N ILE A 139 -4.12 12.70 8.17
CA ILE A 139 -5.44 12.83 8.81
C ILE A 139 -6.05 11.46 9.11
N MET A 140 -6.03 10.55 8.12
CA MET A 140 -6.51 9.17 8.29
C MET A 140 -5.73 8.42 9.36
N LEU A 141 -4.41 8.59 9.41
CA LEU A 141 -3.55 7.95 10.41
C LEU A 141 -3.86 8.46 11.83
N VAL A 142 -4.04 9.78 12.01
CA VAL A 142 -4.41 10.37 13.30
C VAL A 142 -5.81 9.90 13.71
N MET A 143 -6.79 9.95 12.80
CA MET A 143 -8.15 9.47 13.06
C MET A 143 -8.17 8.00 13.44
N TYR A 144 -7.36 7.17 12.78
CA TYR A 144 -7.24 5.74 13.10
C TYR A 144 -6.84 5.52 14.56
N PHE A 145 -5.77 6.18 15.03
CA PHE A 145 -5.31 6.02 16.42
C PHE A 145 -6.30 6.58 17.44
N ILE A 146 -6.99 7.69 17.12
CA ILE A 146 -8.05 8.25 17.97
C ILE A 146 -9.22 7.26 18.08
N LEU A 147 -9.74 6.78 16.95
CA LEU A 147 -10.86 5.83 16.95
C LEU A 147 -10.46 4.52 17.63
N SER A 148 -9.27 4.00 17.36
CA SER A 148 -8.78 2.81 18.04
C SER A 148 -8.68 3.00 19.56
N ALA A 149 -8.21 4.17 20.02
CA ALA A 149 -8.16 4.49 21.44
C ALA A 149 -9.55 4.53 22.08
N LEU A 150 -10.53 5.11 21.39
CA LEU A 150 -11.91 5.21 21.85
C LEU A 150 -12.61 3.84 21.90
N PHE A 151 -12.49 3.04 20.84
CA PHE A 151 -13.19 1.75 20.71
C PHE A 151 -12.61 0.64 21.57
N PHE A 152 -11.28 0.47 21.55
CA PHE A 152 -10.67 -0.69 22.23
C PHE A 152 -10.39 -0.43 23.70
N HIS A 153 -10.06 0.81 24.09
CA HIS A 153 -9.79 1.24 25.46
C HIS A 153 -8.90 0.24 26.25
N SER A 154 -7.95 -0.40 25.57
CA SER A 154 -7.23 -1.59 26.04
C SER A 154 -5.74 -1.33 26.29
N TYR A 155 -5.43 -0.10 26.73
CA TYR A 155 -4.06 0.33 26.99
C TYR A 155 -3.62 -0.11 28.39
N HIS A 156 -2.75 -1.12 28.42
CA HIS A 156 -2.21 -1.67 29.66
C HIS A 156 -0.80 -2.22 29.44
N LYS A 157 -0.11 -2.46 30.54
CA LYS A 157 1.22 -3.09 30.53
C LYS A 157 1.09 -4.55 30.07
N ILE A 158 1.84 -4.93 29.04
CA ILE A 158 1.91 -6.30 28.53
C ILE A 158 3.20 -6.93 29.07
N ILE A 159 3.15 -8.17 29.53
CA ILE A 159 4.36 -8.90 29.93
C ILE A 159 4.71 -9.85 28.79
N ILE A 160 5.77 -9.52 28.05
CA ILE A 160 6.35 -10.42 27.04
C ILE A 160 7.55 -11.12 27.64
N ASP A 161 7.67 -12.43 27.42
CA ASP A 161 8.91 -13.15 27.73
C ASP A 161 10.02 -12.77 26.74
N GLN A 162 10.63 -11.62 27.02
CA GLN A 162 11.76 -11.08 26.27
C GLN A 162 12.95 -12.06 26.21
N SER A 163 13.06 -12.99 27.18
CA SER A 163 14.16 -13.95 27.20
C SER A 163 14.05 -14.99 26.08
N SER A 164 12.83 -15.45 25.78
CA SER A 164 12.57 -16.39 24.69
C SER A 164 12.74 -15.75 23.32
N VAL A 165 12.22 -14.53 23.12
CA VAL A 165 12.38 -13.77 21.87
C VAL A 165 13.86 -13.48 21.59
N ARG A 166 14.63 -13.13 22.63
CA ARG A 166 16.07 -12.86 22.50
C ARG A 166 16.88 -14.12 22.23
N LYS A 167 16.47 -15.28 22.77
CA LYS A 167 17.08 -16.57 22.43
C LYS A 167 16.84 -16.90 20.95
N GLU A 168 15.62 -16.73 20.46
CA GLU A 168 15.28 -16.96 19.05
C GLU A 168 16.05 -16.02 18.10
N LEU A 169 16.17 -14.73 18.47
CA LEU A 169 16.99 -13.77 17.73
C LEU A 169 18.49 -14.14 17.76
N ASN A 170 18.98 -14.69 18.87
CA ASN A 170 20.36 -15.16 18.97
C ASN A 170 20.59 -16.44 18.14
N LEU A 171 19.59 -17.33 18.05
CA LEU A 171 19.64 -18.54 17.22
C LEU A 171 19.69 -18.20 15.73
N LEU A 172 19.03 -17.12 15.29
CA LEU A 172 19.15 -16.61 13.92
C LEU A 172 20.57 -16.13 13.57
N GLY A 173 21.38 -15.76 14.57
CA GLY A 173 22.79 -15.39 14.39
C GLY A 173 23.00 -14.16 13.49
N LYS A 174 24.11 -14.14 12.76
CA LYS A 174 24.46 -13.03 11.83
C LYS A 174 23.53 -13.00 10.62
N MET A 175 23.44 -11.84 9.97
CA MET A 175 22.59 -11.66 8.80
C MET A 175 23.08 -12.54 7.65
N ASN A 176 22.17 -13.35 7.09
CA ASN A 176 22.49 -14.23 5.96
C ASN A 176 22.71 -13.40 4.69
N TRP A 177 23.45 -13.94 3.73
CA TRP A 177 23.70 -13.35 2.42
C TRP A 177 22.41 -12.90 1.71
N HIS A 178 21.35 -13.73 1.76
CA HIS A 178 20.05 -13.42 1.19
C HIS A 178 19.38 -12.23 1.88
N GLU A 179 19.45 -12.14 3.21
CA GLU A 179 18.91 -11.01 3.99
C GLU A 179 19.68 -9.72 3.67
N TRP A 180 21.00 -9.82 3.50
CA TRP A 180 21.86 -8.69 3.17
C TRP A 180 21.58 -8.13 1.77
N LEU A 181 21.42 -9.00 0.77
CA LEU A 181 21.03 -8.59 -0.57
C LEU A 181 19.63 -7.99 -0.62
N ALA A 182 18.68 -8.54 0.11
CA ALA A 182 17.34 -7.97 0.23
C ALA A 182 17.38 -6.55 0.82
N LEU A 183 18.13 -6.37 1.91
CA LEU A 183 18.27 -5.07 2.57
C LEU A 183 18.95 -4.04 1.65
N VAL A 184 20.04 -4.42 0.98
CA VAL A 184 20.72 -3.54 0.02
C VAL A 184 19.83 -3.21 -1.16
N GLY A 185 19.06 -4.17 -1.68
CA GLY A 185 18.08 -3.94 -2.73
C GLY A 185 17.03 -2.89 -2.36
N ILE A 186 16.46 -2.98 -1.16
CA ILE A 186 15.53 -1.96 -0.63
C ILE A 186 16.22 -0.60 -0.54
N MET A 187 17.42 -0.55 0.04
CA MET A 187 18.15 0.71 0.24
C MET A 187 18.49 1.39 -1.09
N ILE A 188 18.98 0.65 -2.08
CA ILE A 188 19.28 1.17 -3.41
C ILE A 188 17.99 1.68 -4.08
N LEU A 189 16.90 0.93 -3.99
CA LEU A 189 15.62 1.36 -4.55
C LEU A 189 15.11 2.65 -3.89
N ALA A 190 15.13 2.70 -2.55
CA ALA A 190 14.68 3.87 -1.80
C ALA A 190 15.53 5.12 -2.11
N LEU A 191 16.85 4.96 -2.11
CA LEU A 191 17.79 6.05 -2.44
C LEU A 191 17.65 6.49 -3.90
N GLY A 192 17.50 5.57 -4.84
CA GLY A 192 17.31 5.91 -6.26
C GLY A 192 15.94 6.54 -6.53
N ILE A 193 14.90 6.19 -5.78
CA ILE A 193 13.62 6.92 -5.85
C ILE A 193 13.80 8.34 -5.31
N ALA A 194 14.46 8.50 -4.16
CA ALA A 194 14.70 9.80 -3.52
C ALA A 194 15.59 10.73 -4.38
N THR A 195 16.59 10.16 -5.06
CA THR A 195 17.51 10.90 -5.94
C THR A 195 17.05 10.99 -7.39
N SER A 196 15.84 10.51 -7.70
CA SER A 196 15.28 10.51 -9.06
C SER A 196 15.19 11.90 -9.70
N SER A 197 15.04 12.94 -8.89
CA SER A 197 15.07 14.34 -9.33
C SER A 197 16.43 14.77 -9.86
N ILE A 198 17.53 14.18 -9.36
CA ILE A 198 18.91 14.51 -9.72
C ILE A 198 19.32 13.78 -10.99
N HIS A 199 19.16 12.45 -11.02
CA HIS A 199 19.64 11.62 -12.12
C HIS A 199 18.63 11.47 -13.27
N LYS A 200 17.36 11.90 -13.10
CA LYS A 200 16.28 11.87 -14.11
C LYS A 200 16.03 10.49 -14.74
N ILE A 201 16.41 9.42 -14.06
CA ILE A 201 16.12 8.04 -14.49
C ILE A 201 14.71 7.71 -14.03
N LYS A 202 13.88 7.20 -14.95
CA LYS A 202 12.50 6.84 -14.62
C LYS A 202 12.50 5.68 -13.61
N VAL A 203 11.73 5.85 -12.53
CA VAL A 203 11.58 4.88 -11.43
C VAL A 203 11.32 3.43 -11.90
N PRO A 204 10.51 3.15 -12.95
CA PRO A 204 10.31 1.79 -13.44
C PRO A 204 11.59 1.07 -13.89
N PHE A 205 12.55 1.77 -14.50
CA PHE A 205 13.80 1.19 -14.96
C PHE A 205 14.76 0.93 -13.79
N LEU A 206 14.81 1.84 -12.83
CA LEU A 206 15.57 1.65 -11.59
C LEU A 206 15.08 0.40 -10.84
N ALA A 207 13.77 0.32 -10.57
CA ALA A 207 13.18 -0.82 -9.88
C ALA A 207 13.44 -2.14 -10.61
N PHE A 208 13.30 -2.14 -11.94
CA PHE A 208 13.58 -3.32 -12.75
C PHE A 208 15.05 -3.71 -12.72
N SER A 209 15.98 -2.75 -12.76
CA SER A 209 17.42 -3.03 -12.71
C SER A 209 17.82 -3.65 -11.37
N VAL A 210 17.34 -3.10 -10.25
CA VAL A 210 17.58 -3.66 -8.91
C VAL A 210 17.04 -5.09 -8.82
N PHE A 211 15.80 -5.29 -9.26
CA PHE A 211 15.19 -6.63 -9.23
C PHE A 211 15.92 -7.62 -10.15
N PHE A 212 16.33 -7.19 -11.34
CA PHE A 212 17.07 -8.01 -12.29
C PHE A 212 18.42 -8.46 -11.73
N VAL A 213 19.16 -7.57 -11.07
CA VAL A 213 20.43 -7.93 -10.40
C VAL A 213 20.19 -8.97 -9.31
N LEU A 214 19.14 -8.83 -8.49
CA LEU A 214 18.82 -9.81 -7.45
C LEU A 214 18.41 -11.16 -8.02
N LEU A 215 17.70 -11.18 -9.16
CA LEU A 215 17.41 -12.42 -9.89
C LEU A 215 18.69 -13.06 -10.45
N PHE A 216 19.60 -12.26 -11.02
CA PHE A 216 20.86 -12.75 -11.58
C PHE A 216 21.77 -13.37 -10.52
N VAL A 217 21.80 -12.78 -9.32
CA VAL A 217 22.54 -13.32 -8.16
C VAL A 217 21.89 -14.61 -7.61
N GLY A 218 20.70 -14.97 -8.07
CA GLY A 218 20.02 -16.21 -7.69
C GLY A 218 19.35 -16.16 -6.32
N VAL A 219 19.01 -14.95 -5.82
CA VAL A 219 18.34 -14.76 -4.53
C VAL A 219 16.96 -15.44 -4.50
N LEU A 220 16.33 -15.54 -5.67
CA LEU A 220 14.97 -16.03 -5.82
C LEU A 220 14.99 -17.32 -6.66
N THR A 221 14.54 -18.43 -6.07
CA THR A 221 14.52 -19.71 -6.77
C THR A 221 13.45 -19.73 -7.87
N ARG A 222 13.58 -20.62 -8.85
CA ARG A 222 12.56 -20.79 -9.91
C ARG A 222 11.17 -21.06 -9.32
N GLU A 223 11.10 -21.85 -8.26
CA GLU A 223 9.84 -22.13 -7.57
C GLU A 223 9.25 -20.88 -6.93
N GLN A 224 10.06 -20.09 -6.22
CA GLN A 224 9.61 -18.83 -5.63
C GLN A 224 9.16 -17.83 -6.71
N PHE A 225 9.85 -17.78 -7.85
CA PHE A 225 9.53 -16.87 -8.96
C PHE A 225 8.16 -17.20 -9.57
N THR A 226 7.90 -18.49 -9.77
CA THR A 226 6.63 -18.95 -10.37
C THR A 226 5.47 -18.94 -9.39
N LYS A 227 5.69 -19.31 -8.12
CA LYS A 227 4.61 -19.49 -7.13
C LYS A 227 4.33 -18.28 -6.25
N LYS A 228 5.35 -17.48 -5.89
CA LYS A 228 5.20 -16.38 -4.92
C LYS A 228 4.97 -15.02 -5.55
N ILE A 229 5.39 -14.82 -6.81
CA ILE A 229 5.04 -13.61 -7.55
C ILE A 229 3.56 -13.69 -7.93
N ASP A 230 2.81 -12.61 -7.71
CA ASP A 230 1.40 -12.52 -8.06
C ASP A 230 1.22 -12.30 -9.56
N TRP A 231 1.35 -13.39 -10.33
CA TRP A 231 1.14 -13.39 -11.78
C TRP A 231 -0.29 -13.03 -12.16
N ALA A 232 -1.27 -13.46 -11.37
CA ALA A 232 -2.68 -13.15 -11.59
C ALA A 232 -2.90 -11.63 -11.56
N PHE A 233 -2.29 -10.93 -10.61
CA PHE A 233 -2.34 -9.47 -10.54
C PHE A 233 -1.68 -8.81 -11.76
N LEU A 234 -0.54 -9.32 -12.26
CA LEU A 234 0.11 -8.77 -13.45
C LEU A 234 -0.76 -8.95 -14.71
N PHE A 235 -1.38 -10.11 -14.88
CA PHE A 235 -2.32 -10.35 -15.97
C PHE A 235 -3.57 -9.47 -15.85
N LEU A 236 -4.10 -9.32 -14.63
CA LEU A 236 -5.22 -8.42 -14.35
C LEU A 236 -4.85 -6.98 -14.75
N LEU A 237 -3.68 -6.49 -14.35
CA LEU A 237 -3.22 -5.14 -14.72
C LEU A 237 -3.10 -4.98 -16.24
N GLY A 238 -2.55 -5.97 -16.94
CA GLY A 238 -2.47 -5.97 -18.40
C GLY A 238 -3.84 -5.96 -19.08
N CYS A 239 -4.76 -6.81 -18.62
CA CYS A 239 -6.13 -6.88 -19.12
C CYS A 239 -6.87 -5.56 -18.90
N LEU A 240 -6.74 -4.97 -17.70
CA LEU A 240 -7.35 -3.67 -17.36
C LEU A 240 -6.85 -2.54 -18.26
N ILE A 241 -5.54 -2.48 -18.52
CA ILE A 241 -4.97 -1.50 -19.46
C ILE A 241 -5.54 -1.72 -20.88
N GLY A 242 -5.69 -2.98 -21.31
CA GLY A 242 -6.30 -3.31 -22.60
C GLY A 242 -7.76 -2.88 -22.71
N VAL A 243 -8.56 -3.12 -21.66
CA VAL A 243 -9.96 -2.67 -21.58
C VAL A 243 -10.05 -1.15 -21.65
N LEU A 244 -9.21 -0.44 -20.90
CA LEU A 244 -9.16 1.04 -20.94
C LEU A 244 -8.80 1.58 -22.32
N ALA A 245 -7.81 0.97 -22.99
CA ALA A 245 -7.43 1.34 -24.36
C ALA A 245 -8.59 1.11 -25.34
N THR A 246 -9.32 0.01 -25.17
CA THR A 246 -10.49 -0.35 -26.00
C THR A 246 -11.65 0.61 -25.76
N MET A 247 -11.95 0.96 -24.50
CA MET A 247 -12.99 1.93 -24.15
C MET A 247 -12.71 3.32 -24.77
N ASN A 248 -11.47 3.77 -24.70
CA ASN A 248 -11.03 5.03 -25.30
C ASN A 248 -11.11 4.98 -26.84
N HIS A 249 -10.72 3.86 -27.45
CA HIS A 249 -10.82 3.68 -28.90
C HIS A 249 -12.29 3.67 -29.39
N LEU A 250 -13.18 3.00 -28.65
CA LEU A 250 -14.60 2.89 -28.99
C LEU A 250 -15.42 4.14 -28.65
N GLY A 251 -14.84 5.15 -28.00
CA GLY A 251 -15.59 6.34 -27.61
C GLY A 251 -16.61 6.10 -26.49
N ILE A 252 -16.53 4.95 -25.78
CA ILE A 252 -17.44 4.62 -24.67
C ILE A 252 -17.30 5.64 -23.55
N ASP A 253 -16.10 6.19 -23.41
CA ASP A 253 -15.85 7.33 -22.57
C ASP A 253 -16.75 8.53 -22.87
N LYS A 254 -16.91 8.86 -24.15
CA LYS A 254 -17.72 10.01 -24.57
C LYS A 254 -19.20 9.77 -24.28
N LEU A 255 -19.67 8.54 -24.44
CA LEU A 255 -21.05 8.14 -24.10
C LEU A 255 -21.33 8.23 -22.60
N LEU A 256 -20.39 7.76 -21.76
CA LEU A 256 -20.49 7.89 -20.31
C LEU A 256 -20.44 9.36 -19.87
N MET A 257 -19.60 10.18 -20.50
CA MET A 257 -19.51 11.63 -20.22
C MET A 257 -20.81 12.38 -20.51
N HIS A 258 -21.58 11.94 -21.51
CA HIS A 258 -22.87 12.53 -21.87
C HIS A 258 -23.95 12.25 -20.81
N ASN A 259 -24.06 10.99 -20.37
CA ASN A 259 -25.05 10.56 -19.37
C ASN A 259 -24.76 11.05 -17.93
N LEU A 260 -23.51 11.43 -17.66
CA LEU A 260 -23.06 11.97 -16.37
C LEU A 260 -22.76 13.48 -16.43
N SER A 261 -23.35 14.20 -17.39
CA SER A 261 -23.17 15.65 -17.56
C SER A 261 -23.66 16.45 -16.35
N TRP A 262 -24.81 16.07 -15.78
CA TRP A 262 -25.40 16.65 -14.57
C TRP A 262 -24.44 16.67 -13.36
N LEU A 263 -23.65 15.61 -13.18
CA LEU A 263 -22.69 15.53 -12.06
C LEU A 263 -21.54 16.53 -12.20
N GLY A 264 -21.17 16.88 -13.45
CA GLY A 264 -20.13 17.87 -13.74
C GLY A 264 -20.56 19.31 -13.53
N GLU A 265 -21.87 19.58 -13.50
CA GLU A 265 -22.44 20.90 -13.22
C GLU A 265 -22.36 21.21 -11.72
N TYR A 266 -22.69 20.23 -10.86
CA TYR A 266 -22.47 20.31 -9.41
C TYR A 266 -21.00 20.54 -9.06
N MET A 267 -20.06 19.91 -9.79
CA MET A 267 -18.62 20.12 -9.57
C MET A 267 -18.19 21.59 -9.74
N ARG A 268 -18.90 22.38 -10.56
CA ARG A 268 -18.56 23.79 -10.83
C ARG A 268 -19.30 24.77 -9.92
N HIS A 269 -20.55 24.48 -9.58
CA HIS A 269 -21.42 25.41 -8.86
C HIS A 269 -21.46 25.18 -7.34
N ASP A 270 -21.33 23.94 -6.89
CA ASP A 270 -21.34 23.60 -5.45
C ASP A 270 -20.47 22.37 -5.18
N PHE A 271 -19.19 22.65 -4.92
CA PHE A 271 -18.18 21.62 -4.69
C PHE A 271 -18.49 20.73 -3.47
N ASN A 272 -19.11 21.29 -2.42
CA ASN A 272 -19.44 20.53 -1.21
C ASN A 272 -20.52 19.49 -1.49
N SER A 273 -21.59 19.89 -2.20
CA SER A 273 -22.64 18.97 -2.63
C SER A 273 -22.12 17.93 -3.61
N PHE A 274 -21.21 18.30 -4.52
CA PHE A 274 -20.54 17.36 -5.42
C PHE A 274 -19.80 16.26 -4.66
N VAL A 275 -18.98 16.62 -3.65
CA VAL A 275 -18.23 15.63 -2.86
C VAL A 275 -19.17 14.71 -2.07
N LEU A 276 -20.24 15.23 -1.49
CA LEU A 276 -21.24 14.43 -0.76
C LEU A 276 -21.97 13.43 -1.67
N ILE A 277 -22.47 13.90 -2.82
CA ILE A 277 -23.17 13.06 -3.79
C ILE A 277 -22.21 12.00 -4.34
N LEU A 278 -21.01 12.40 -4.74
CA LEU A 278 -19.99 11.47 -5.24
C LEU A 278 -19.65 10.40 -4.20
N SER A 279 -19.44 10.78 -2.94
CA SER A 279 -19.16 9.85 -1.85
C SER A 279 -20.32 8.87 -1.62
N GLY A 280 -21.57 9.36 -1.60
CA GLY A 280 -22.76 8.52 -1.45
C GLY A 280 -22.93 7.53 -2.60
N VAL A 281 -22.71 7.97 -3.84
CA VAL A 281 -22.78 7.12 -5.04
C VAL A 281 -21.66 6.06 -5.02
N ILE A 282 -20.43 6.43 -4.64
CA ILE A 282 -19.32 5.47 -4.49
C ILE A 282 -19.67 4.40 -3.43
N LEU A 283 -20.21 4.82 -2.29
CA LEU A 283 -20.61 3.89 -1.22
C LEU A 283 -21.72 2.94 -1.69
N LEU A 284 -22.75 3.46 -2.36
CA LEU A 284 -23.85 2.64 -2.90
C LEU A 284 -23.35 1.66 -3.95
N VAL A 285 -22.54 2.12 -4.91
CA VAL A 285 -22.00 1.25 -5.95
C VAL A 285 -21.07 0.19 -5.36
N ARG A 286 -20.33 0.51 -4.29
CA ARG A 286 -19.50 -0.47 -3.57
C ARG A 286 -20.28 -1.63 -2.95
N PHE A 287 -21.58 -1.50 -2.69
CA PHE A 287 -22.41 -2.62 -2.23
C PHE A 287 -22.69 -3.64 -3.34
N PHE A 288 -22.74 -3.20 -4.60
CA PHE A 288 -23.16 -4.05 -5.74
C PHE A 288 -22.01 -4.41 -6.69
N ILE A 289 -20.94 -3.62 -6.74
CA ILE A 289 -19.85 -3.76 -7.70
C ILE A 289 -18.51 -4.01 -6.97
N PRO A 290 -17.71 -5.02 -7.40
CA PRO A 290 -16.39 -5.27 -6.84
C PRO A 290 -15.43 -4.06 -6.93
N LEU A 291 -14.53 -3.95 -5.94
CA LEU A 291 -13.69 -2.77 -5.67
C LEU A 291 -12.97 -2.21 -6.92
N ASN A 292 -12.37 -3.09 -7.73
CA ASN A 292 -11.58 -2.70 -8.90
C ASN A 292 -12.45 -2.15 -10.05
N SER A 293 -13.69 -2.64 -10.18
CA SER A 293 -14.64 -2.22 -11.22
C SER A 293 -15.32 -0.89 -10.88
N GLY A 294 -15.58 -0.63 -9.60
CA GLY A 294 -16.09 0.68 -9.15
C GLY A 294 -15.09 1.81 -9.42
N ILE A 295 -13.81 1.57 -9.11
CA ILE A 295 -12.74 2.57 -9.31
C ILE A 295 -12.60 2.94 -10.80
N LEU A 296 -12.76 1.98 -11.72
CA LEU A 296 -12.75 2.24 -13.18
C LEU A 296 -13.78 3.30 -13.59
N ILE A 297 -15.01 3.16 -13.10
CA ILE A 297 -16.13 4.00 -13.51
C ILE A 297 -15.98 5.41 -12.93
N PHE A 298 -15.61 5.53 -11.65
CA PHE A 298 -15.50 6.83 -10.97
C PHE A 298 -14.21 7.57 -11.32
N ALA A 299 -13.07 6.86 -11.40
CA ALA A 299 -11.79 7.47 -11.76
C ALA A 299 -11.81 8.07 -13.16
N TYR A 300 -12.48 7.37 -14.10
CA TYR A 300 -12.65 7.86 -15.46
C TYR A 300 -13.34 9.22 -15.52
N ARG A 301 -14.45 9.39 -14.76
CA ARG A 301 -15.24 10.62 -14.82
C ARG A 301 -14.56 11.79 -14.10
N LEU A 302 -13.88 11.55 -12.98
CA LEU A 302 -13.17 12.61 -12.24
C LEU A 302 -11.99 13.18 -13.03
N ILE A 303 -11.20 12.31 -13.66
CA ILE A 303 -10.04 12.73 -14.48
C ILE A 303 -10.49 13.47 -15.75
N THR A 304 -11.62 13.06 -16.36
CA THR A 304 -12.15 13.73 -17.56
C THR A 304 -12.92 15.02 -17.26
N ALA A 305 -13.60 15.12 -16.11
CA ALA A 305 -14.25 16.37 -15.68
C ALA A 305 -13.21 17.48 -15.41
N TRP A 306 -12.01 17.10 -14.95
CA TRP A 306 -10.89 18.00 -14.71
C TRP A 306 -10.19 18.51 -15.99
N ARG A 307 -10.41 17.85 -17.15
CA ARG A 307 -9.89 18.31 -18.47
C ARG A 307 -10.55 19.61 -18.98
N MET A 308 -11.52 20.17 -18.26
CA MET A 308 -12.13 21.45 -18.64
C MET A 308 -11.34 22.63 -18.05
N PRO A 309 -11.22 23.77 -18.76
CA PRO A 309 -10.37 24.88 -18.35
C PRO A 309 -11.02 25.63 -17.18
N ALA A 310 -10.82 25.14 -15.96
CA ALA A 310 -11.16 25.85 -14.74
C ALA A 310 -9.96 25.74 -13.80
N GLY A 311 -9.44 26.88 -13.35
CA GLY A 311 -8.25 27.01 -12.53
C GLY A 311 -8.35 26.44 -11.10
N LEU A 312 -8.96 25.27 -10.92
CA LEU A 312 -8.88 24.52 -9.67
C LEU A 312 -7.49 23.90 -9.53
N HIS A 313 -6.85 24.17 -8.39
CA HIS A 313 -5.50 23.74 -8.03
C HIS A 313 -5.19 22.28 -8.42
N ARG A 314 -4.05 22.08 -9.08
CA ARG A 314 -3.57 20.81 -9.68
C ARG A 314 -3.26 19.66 -8.70
N GLY A 315 -3.54 19.80 -7.41
CA GLY A 315 -3.12 18.85 -6.36
C GLY A 315 -4.20 17.86 -5.87
N TRP A 316 -5.48 18.05 -6.23
CA TRP A 316 -6.59 17.35 -5.55
C TRP A 316 -6.98 16.00 -6.16
N SER A 317 -6.41 15.62 -7.31
CA SER A 317 -6.73 14.36 -8.01
C SER A 317 -6.41 13.12 -7.18
N VAL A 318 -5.46 13.21 -6.24
CA VAL A 318 -5.04 12.09 -5.38
C VAL A 318 -5.90 12.01 -4.10
N LEU A 319 -6.59 13.09 -3.73
CA LEU A 319 -7.34 13.18 -2.46
C LEU A 319 -8.76 12.58 -2.55
N LEU A 320 -9.24 12.32 -3.77
CA LEU A 320 -10.58 11.74 -4.03
C LEU A 320 -10.56 10.21 -4.22
N PHE A 321 -9.41 9.55 -4.04
CA PHE A 321 -9.25 8.10 -4.14
C PHE A 321 -8.63 7.49 -2.89
#